data_AF-A0A0C2C7Z6-F1
#
_entry.id   AF-A0A0C2C7Z6-F1
#
_cell.length_a   1.000
_cell.length_b   1.000
_cell.length_c   1.000
_cell.angle_alpha   90.00
_cell.angle_beta   90.00
_cell.angle_gamma   90.00
#
_symmetry.space_group_name_H-M   'P 1'
#
loop_
_entity.id
_entity.type
_entity.pdbx_description
1 polymer ?
#
loop_
_entity_poly.entity_id
_entity_poly.type
_entity_poly.pdbx_seq_one_letter_code
_entity_poly.pdbx_strand_id
1 'polypeptide(L)'
;MAKLLLLQLLLLVLYASGHKRRSIRFQKPFEQDQDGTYGLCENEFGQMYYYKEYEGQENVCGKDVAKVKYSNRINETGWAFVEVEVSGRVKEPYQQGYAAGFVEGRLLFSHN
;
A
#
# COMPACT_ATOMS: atom_id res chain seq x y z
N MET A 1 30.59 11.32 52.08
CA MET A 1 30.13 9.98 51.63
C MET A 1 28.61 9.93 51.43
N ALA A 2 27.79 10.41 52.38
CA ALA A 2 26.32 10.42 52.24
C ALA A 2 25.77 11.23 51.04
N LYS A 3 26.40 12.36 50.68
CA LYS A 3 25.96 13.20 49.55
C LYS A 3 26.14 12.53 48.17
N LEU A 4 27.13 11.64 48.04
CA LEU A 4 27.40 10.92 46.78
C LEU A 4 26.38 9.78 46.56
N LEU A 5 26.00 9.10 47.65
CA LEU A 5 24.94 8.08 47.66
C LEU A 5 23.56 8.67 47.34
N LEU A 6 23.25 9.85 47.87
CA LEU A 6 22.03 10.60 47.53
C LEU A 6 21.95 10.98 46.04
N LEU A 7 23.08 11.35 45.44
CA LEU A 7 23.14 11.69 44.02
C LEU A 7 22.91 10.46 43.13
N GLN A 8 23.47 9.30 43.50
CA GLN A 8 23.26 8.04 42.78
C GLN A 8 21.81 7.53 42.90
N LEU A 9 21.18 7.70 44.07
CA LEU A 9 19.77 7.38 44.27
C LEU A 9 18.85 8.25 43.41
N LEU A 10 19.13 9.55 43.30
CA LEU A 10 18.37 10.46 42.43
C LEU A 10 18.49 10.11 40.94
N LEU A 11 19.68 9.71 40.49
CA LEU A 11 19.91 9.27 39.11
C LEU A 11 19.16 7.96 38.78
N LEU A 12 19.09 7.01 39.73
CA LEU A 12 18.32 5.77 39.55
C LEU A 12 16.81 6.01 39.47
N VAL A 13 16.27 6.96 40.24
CA VAL A 13 14.84 7.33 40.18
C VAL A 13 14.50 8.01 38.85
N LEU A 14 15.41 8.81 38.30
CA LEU A 14 15.26 9.41 36.97
C LEU A 14 15.36 8.35 35.84
N TYR A 15 16.20 7.32 36.01
CA TYR A 15 16.31 6.22 35.05
C TYR A 15 15.07 5.30 35.07
N ALA A 16 14.48 5.06 36.25
CA ALA A 16 13.33 4.16 36.40
C ALA A 16 11.98 4.82 36.03
N SER A 17 11.87 6.15 36.08
CA SER A 17 10.63 6.88 35.74
C SER A 17 10.42 7.09 34.23
N GLY A 18 11.33 6.59 33.39
CA GLY A 18 11.20 6.55 31.93
C GLY A 18 10.15 5.59 31.36
N HIS A 19 9.26 5.03 32.19
CA HIS A 19 8.08 4.30 31.72
C HIS A 19 7.07 5.30 31.13
N LYS A 20 7.30 5.66 29.87
CA LYS A 20 6.29 6.19 28.95
C LYS A 20 5.03 5.36 29.16
N ARG A 21 4.01 5.95 29.77
CA ARG A 21 2.63 5.42 29.78
C ARG A 21 2.29 5.23 28.31
N ARG A 22 2.38 3.99 27.81
CA ARG A 22 1.83 3.62 26.52
C ARG A 22 0.32 3.80 26.69
N SER A 23 -0.14 5.02 26.40
CA SER A 23 -1.51 5.21 25.95
C SER A 23 -1.66 4.19 24.83
N ILE A 24 -2.50 3.18 25.07
CA ILE A 24 -3.11 2.41 24.01
C ILE A 24 -4.02 3.42 23.32
N ARG A 25 -3.39 4.33 22.55
CA ARG A 25 -4.05 4.99 21.45
C ARG A 25 -4.39 3.79 20.59
N PHE A 26 -5.69 3.45 20.53
CA PHE A 26 -6.21 2.66 19.44
C PHE A 26 -5.57 3.26 18.20
N GLN A 27 -4.55 2.59 17.67
CA GLN A 27 -4.13 2.85 16.32
C GLN A 27 -5.39 2.49 15.56
N LYS A 28 -6.10 3.52 15.09
CA LYS A 28 -6.99 3.34 13.95
C LYS A 28 -6.22 2.39 13.03
N PRO A 29 -6.78 1.24 12.62
CA PRO A 29 -6.13 0.42 11.61
C PRO A 29 -5.61 1.39 10.57
N PHE A 30 -4.34 1.25 10.20
CA PHE A 30 -3.77 2.05 9.12
C PHE A 30 -4.66 1.75 7.91
N GLU A 31 -5.68 2.59 7.69
CA GLU A 31 -6.52 2.61 6.51
C GLU A 31 -5.57 3.11 5.43
N GLN A 32 -4.74 2.20 4.96
CA GLN A 32 -4.09 2.37 3.68
C GLN A 32 -5.25 2.41 2.70
N ASP A 33 -5.50 3.61 2.18
CA ASP A 33 -6.52 3.85 1.16
C ASP A 33 -6.10 3.07 -0.09
N GLN A 34 -6.54 1.80 -0.13
CA GLN A 34 -6.27 0.88 -1.22
C GLN A 34 -7.06 1.27 -2.46
N ASP A 35 -8.11 2.07 -2.29
CA ASP A 35 -8.91 2.59 -3.38
C ASP A 35 -8.01 3.35 -4.37
N GLY A 36 -8.37 3.19 -5.64
CA GLY A 36 -7.67 3.81 -6.74
C GLY A 36 -7.53 2.91 -7.95
N THR A 37 -6.87 3.48 -8.95
CA THR A 37 -6.57 2.80 -10.20
C THR A 37 -5.10 2.47 -10.24
N TYR A 38 -4.80 1.25 -10.67
CA TYR A 38 -3.44 0.76 -10.86
C TYR A 38 -3.33 0.16 -12.26
N GLY A 39 -2.13 0.06 -12.77
CA GLY A 39 -1.93 -0.45 -14.12
C GLY A 39 -0.62 -1.19 -14.29
N LEU A 40 -0.61 -2.02 -15.32
CA LEU A 40 0.56 -2.66 -15.89
C LEU A 40 0.86 -1.94 -17.20
N CYS A 41 2.04 -1.33 -17.24
CA CYS A 41 2.53 -0.61 -18.41
C CYS A 41 3.74 -1.32 -19.00
N GLU A 42 3.95 -1.14 -20.30
CA GLU A 42 5.18 -1.48 -20.98
C GLU A 42 5.97 -0.20 -21.27
N ASN A 43 7.28 -0.17 -21.01
CA ASN A 43 8.10 0.97 -21.41
C ASN A 43 8.54 0.86 -22.89
N GLU A 44 9.33 1.83 -23.35
CA GLU A 44 9.84 1.84 -24.74
C GLU A 44 10.74 0.63 -25.06
N PHE A 45 11.39 0.07 -24.04
CA PHE A 45 12.26 -1.10 -24.14
C PHE A 45 11.52 -2.44 -24.01
N GLY A 46 10.19 -2.43 -23.90
CA GLY A 46 9.40 -3.66 -23.74
C GLY A 46 9.37 -4.21 -22.31
N GLN A 47 9.90 -3.49 -21.32
CA GLN A 47 9.87 -3.92 -19.92
C GLN A 47 8.56 -3.54 -19.26
N MET A 48 8.04 -4.46 -18.47
CA MET A 48 6.77 -4.30 -17.78
C MET A 48 6.96 -3.66 -16.41
N TYR A 49 6.14 -2.67 -16.07
CA TYR A 49 6.13 -2.06 -14.74
C TYR A 49 4.70 -1.82 -14.24
N TYR A 50 4.54 -1.95 -12.92
CA TYR A 50 3.28 -1.71 -12.23
C TYR A 50 3.26 -0.31 -11.64
N TYR A 51 2.14 0.40 -11.76
CA TYR A 51 2.01 1.78 -11.29
C TYR A 51 0.65 2.03 -10.61
N LYS A 52 0.58 3.06 -9.77
CA LYS A 52 -0.68 3.63 -9.24
C LYS A 52 -0.95 4.95 -9.96
N GLU A 53 -2.17 5.15 -10.41
CA GLU A 53 -2.63 6.38 -11.07
C GLU A 53 -3.05 7.40 -10.00
N TYR A 54 -2.63 8.66 -10.17
CA TYR A 54 -2.98 9.77 -9.28
C TYR A 54 -3.67 10.89 -10.08
N GLU A 55 -4.61 11.59 -9.45
CA GLU A 55 -5.29 12.72 -10.08
C GLU A 55 -4.29 13.81 -10.51
N GLY A 56 -4.46 14.32 -11.74
CA GLY A 56 -3.59 15.36 -12.31
C GLY A 56 -2.31 14.84 -12.96
N GLN A 57 -2.10 13.52 -13.02
CA GLN A 57 -0.95 12.93 -13.68
C GLN A 57 -1.28 12.65 -15.17
N GLU A 58 -0.88 13.56 -16.06
CA GLU A 58 -1.06 13.33 -17.51
C GLU A 58 -0.14 12.22 -18.02
N ASN A 59 -0.71 11.29 -18.81
CA ASN A 59 0.00 10.23 -19.54
C ASN A 59 0.96 9.38 -18.68
N VAL A 60 0.45 8.76 -17.61
CA VAL A 60 1.24 7.86 -16.75
C VAL A 60 1.85 6.67 -17.53
N CYS A 61 1.21 6.25 -18.62
CA CYS A 61 1.63 5.11 -19.41
C CYS A 61 1.27 5.27 -20.90
N GLY A 62 2.26 5.45 -21.78
CA GLY A 62 2.05 5.53 -23.23
C GLY A 62 1.74 4.18 -23.91
N LYS A 63 2.04 3.08 -23.22
CA LYS A 63 1.85 1.71 -23.68
C LYS A 63 1.16 0.92 -22.56
N ASP A 64 -0.14 1.15 -22.40
CA ASP A 64 -0.97 0.51 -21.37
C ASP A 64 -1.37 -0.92 -21.73
N VAL A 65 -1.13 -1.88 -20.83
CA VAL A 65 -1.38 -3.31 -21.05
C VAL A 65 -2.64 -3.76 -20.32
N ALA A 66 -2.78 -3.41 -19.05
CA ALA A 66 -3.99 -3.67 -18.28
C ALA A 66 -4.10 -2.68 -17.11
N LYS A 67 -5.33 -2.39 -16.71
CA LYS A 67 -5.66 -1.57 -15.54
C LYS A 67 -6.55 -2.35 -14.58
N VAL A 68 -6.45 -2.00 -13.30
CA VAL A 68 -7.34 -2.48 -12.25
C VAL A 68 -7.79 -1.31 -11.39
N LYS A 69 -9.11 -1.20 -11.18
CA LYS A 69 -9.71 -0.27 -10.24
C LYS A 69 -10.19 -1.01 -9.02
N TYR A 70 -9.88 -0.47 -7.85
CA TYR A 70 -10.28 -1.05 -6.59
C TYR A 70 -11.11 -0.05 -5.79
N SER A 71 -12.19 -0.55 -5.19
CA SER A 71 -12.91 0.17 -4.14
C SER A 71 -13.31 -0.77 -3.01
N ASN A 72 -12.78 -0.50 -1.82
CA ASN A 72 -13.08 -1.25 -0.61
C ASN A 72 -14.27 -0.63 0.12
N ARG A 73 -15.44 -1.25 -0.05
CA ARG A 73 -16.67 -0.86 0.65
C ARG A 73 -17.14 -1.96 1.58
N ILE A 74 -16.23 -2.81 2.10
CA ILE A 74 -16.58 -3.96 2.91
C ILE A 74 -17.31 -3.52 4.19
N ASN A 75 -16.83 -2.45 4.82
CA ASN A 75 -17.44 -1.92 6.04
C ASN A 75 -18.84 -1.30 5.81
N GLU A 76 -19.12 -0.82 4.60
CA GLU A 76 -20.39 -0.16 4.24
C GLU A 76 -21.41 -1.13 3.64
N THR A 77 -20.96 -2.09 2.84
CA THR A 77 -21.80 -2.93 1.96
C THR A 77 -21.57 -4.43 2.14
N GLY A 78 -20.49 -4.83 2.80
CA GLY A 78 -20.01 -6.21 2.83
C GLY A 78 -19.18 -6.63 1.61
N TRP A 79 -18.93 -5.73 0.65
CA TRP A 79 -18.24 -6.03 -0.61
C TRP A 79 -17.05 -5.12 -0.88
N ALA A 80 -16.04 -5.66 -1.55
CA ALA A 80 -15.05 -4.88 -2.29
C ALA A 80 -15.30 -5.07 -3.79
N PHE A 81 -15.01 -4.04 -4.57
CA PHE A 81 -15.18 -4.03 -6.01
C PHE A 81 -13.82 -3.99 -6.68
N VAL A 82 -13.63 -4.90 -7.64
CA VAL A 82 -12.44 -4.99 -8.48
C VAL A 82 -12.90 -4.96 -9.93
N GLU A 83 -12.44 -3.99 -10.70
CA GLU A 83 -12.71 -3.88 -12.13
C GLU A 83 -11.39 -3.99 -12.88
N VAL A 84 -11.26 -4.99 -13.75
CA VAL A 84 -10.05 -5.22 -14.55
C VAL A 84 -10.35 -4.93 -16.02
N GLU A 85 -9.48 -4.14 -16.64
CA GLU A 85 -9.54 -3.83 -18.06
C GLU A 85 -8.22 -4.21 -18.71
N VAL A 86 -8.26 -4.93 -19.82
CA VAL A 86 -7.07 -5.25 -20.62
C VAL A 86 -7.09 -4.42 -21.89
N SER A 87 -5.96 -3.77 -22.19
CA SER A 87 -5.84 -2.94 -23.38
C SER A 87 -6.04 -3.75 -24.65
N GLY A 88 -6.83 -3.20 -25.57
CA GLY A 88 -7.07 -3.80 -26.90
C GLY A 88 -5.79 -3.93 -27.75
N ARG A 89 -4.66 -3.37 -27.32
CA ARG A 89 -3.33 -3.61 -27.90
C ARG A 89 -2.84 -5.04 -27.69
N VAL A 90 -3.21 -5.67 -26.59
CA VAL A 90 -2.84 -7.05 -26.27
C VAL A 90 -3.74 -7.97 -27.10
N LYS A 91 -3.22 -8.53 -28.19
CA LYS A 91 -4.04 -9.31 -29.14
C LYS A 91 -4.20 -10.77 -28.75
N GLU A 92 -3.16 -11.35 -28.17
CA GLU A 92 -3.14 -12.78 -27.87
C GLU A 92 -3.97 -13.09 -26.61
N PRO A 93 -4.95 -14.02 -26.67
CA PRO A 93 -5.82 -14.33 -25.54
C PRO A 93 -5.06 -14.75 -24.26
N TYR A 94 -3.96 -15.50 -24.43
CA TYR A 94 -3.16 -15.94 -23.28
C TYR A 94 -2.45 -14.75 -22.59
N GLN A 95 -2.03 -13.74 -23.36
CA GLN A 95 -1.43 -12.53 -22.81
C GLN A 95 -2.47 -11.66 -22.10
N GLN A 96 -3.70 -11.61 -22.62
CA GLN A 96 -4.80 -10.92 -21.96
C GLN A 96 -5.12 -11.58 -20.60
N GLY A 97 -5.23 -12.91 -20.57
CA GLY A 97 -5.46 -13.66 -19.34
C GLY A 97 -4.32 -13.47 -18.32
N TYR A 98 -3.07 -13.49 -18.78
CA TYR A 98 -1.91 -13.21 -17.92
C TYR A 98 -1.95 -11.78 -17.37
N ALA A 99 -2.20 -10.78 -18.22
CA ALA A 99 -2.20 -9.38 -17.82
C ALA A 99 -3.31 -9.11 -16.79
N ALA A 100 -4.52 -9.59 -17.03
CA ALA A 100 -5.66 -9.47 -16.12
C ALA A 100 -5.35 -10.09 -14.75
N GLY A 101 -4.91 -11.35 -14.74
CA GLY A 101 -4.59 -12.05 -13.48
C GLY A 101 -3.41 -11.44 -12.75
N PHE A 102 -2.41 -10.91 -13.48
CA PHE A 102 -1.27 -10.24 -12.86
C PHE A 102 -1.69 -8.95 -12.15
N VAL A 103 -2.46 -8.07 -12.80
CA VAL A 103 -2.84 -6.79 -12.16
C VAL A 103 -3.76 -6.99 -10.96
N GLU A 104 -4.72 -7.91 -11.08
CA GLU A 104 -5.59 -8.30 -9.97
C GLU A 104 -4.79 -8.89 -8.82
N GLY A 105 -3.95 -9.89 -9.11
CA GLY A 105 -3.14 -10.55 -8.08
C GLY A 105 -2.15 -9.60 -7.41
N ARG A 106 -1.54 -8.70 -8.18
CA ARG A 106 -0.61 -7.69 -7.63
C ARG A 106 -1.31 -6.74 -6.68
N LEU A 107 -2.50 -6.27 -7.05
CA LEU A 107 -3.32 -5.40 -6.20
C LEU A 107 -3.70 -6.10 -4.89
N LEU A 108 -4.22 -7.34 -4.97
CA LEU A 108 -4.82 -8.02 -3.83
C LEU A 108 -3.79 -8.66 -2.88
N PHE A 109 -2.62 -9.08 -3.38
CA PHE A 109 -1.67 -9.89 -2.60
C PHE A 109 -0.32 -9.25 -2.31
N SER A 110 0.02 -8.10 -2.92
CA SER A 110 1.37 -7.54 -2.81
C SER A 110 1.63 -6.66 -1.58
N HIS A 111 0.88 -6.85 -0.50
CA HIS A 111 0.90 -6.01 0.71
C HIS A 111 1.46 -6.68 1.98
N ASN A 112 2.32 -7.70 1.84
CA ASN A 112 3.12 -8.24 2.95
C ASN A 112 4.57 -7.73 2.92
#